data_AF-A0A1Z4BM93-F1
#
_entry.id   AF-A0A1Z4BM93-F1
#
_cell.length_a   1.000
_cell.length_b   1.000
_cell.length_c   1.000
_cell.angle_alpha   90.00
_cell.angle_beta   90.00
_cell.angle_gamma   90.00
#
_symmetry.space_group_name_H-M   'P 1'
#
loop_
_entity.id
_entity.type
_entity.pdbx_description
1 polymer ?
#
loop_
_entity_poly.entity_id
_entity_poly.type
_entity_poly.pdbx_seq_one_letter_code
_entity_poly.pdbx_strand_id
1 'polypeptide(L)'
;MATTAFKNNYRNIRIVVLCFVGYILLNWFSPFLMLLNYDFVRLFITFITSVIVMIPIVIGYKLLDDKGNYLQVFGVEGNIKEGLIAGGVLFLAAWIFSIFSLDFLRNLVYVKWLLYIFIEVFVIDLCVQAFFFRKITTYTGWSFFRIILFYVAIYSAVALVTAFVSLLFNSEILSKIGDDLKLLNMIPMDLLLKGILSLLRFILTASFLYWLYVEWNFNLWVVVFAHLVLNLANGLTFLKIPIFILLIVTGVIGTILYKREKGLPLAIKRFWS
;
A
#
# COMPACT_ATOMS: atom_id res chain seq x y z
N MET A 1 -32.90 19.04 -9.62
CA MET A 1 -31.42 18.90 -9.69
C MET A 1 -30.81 19.96 -8.79
N ALA A 2 -30.32 19.59 -7.61
CA ALA A 2 -29.52 20.45 -6.76
C ALA A 2 -28.16 19.77 -6.59
N THR A 3 -27.16 20.26 -7.30
CA THR A 3 -25.75 19.88 -7.13
C THR A 3 -25.26 20.50 -5.82
N THR A 4 -25.47 19.81 -4.70
CA THR A 4 -24.72 20.13 -3.47
C THR A 4 -23.26 19.81 -3.75
N ALA A 5 -22.50 20.84 -4.12
CA ALA A 5 -21.06 20.75 -4.27
C ALA A 5 -20.48 20.18 -2.97
N PHE A 6 -19.78 19.04 -3.06
CA PHE A 6 -19.04 18.47 -1.94
C PHE A 6 -18.05 19.53 -1.43
N LYS A 7 -18.37 20.20 -0.33
CA LYS A 7 -17.46 21.18 0.29
C LYS A 7 -16.38 20.39 0.99
N ASN A 8 -15.15 20.46 0.47
CA ASN A 8 -14.00 19.76 1.04
C ASN A 8 -13.86 20.11 2.53
N ASN A 9 -13.76 19.09 3.38
CA ASN A 9 -13.55 19.29 4.81
C ASN A 9 -12.04 19.37 5.10
N TYR A 10 -11.46 20.55 4.88
CA TYR A 10 -10.02 20.79 5.03
C TYR A 10 -9.47 20.48 6.42
N ARG A 11 -10.28 20.63 7.48
CA ARG A 11 -9.86 20.26 8.84
C ARG A 11 -9.62 18.75 8.92
N ASN A 12 -10.58 17.96 8.48
CA ASN A 12 -10.49 16.51 8.52
C ASN A 12 -9.39 15.98 7.60
N ILE A 13 -9.21 16.59 6.42
CA ILE A 13 -8.11 16.27 5.50
C ILE A 13 -6.74 16.48 6.18
N ARG A 14 -6.54 17.60 6.90
CA ARG A 14 -5.30 17.86 7.63
C ARG A 14 -5.02 16.81 8.70
N ILE A 15 -6.04 16.40 9.45
CA ILE A 15 -5.90 15.34 10.47
C ILE A 15 -5.47 14.03 9.80
N VAL A 16 -6.12 13.62 8.72
CA VAL A 16 -5.77 12.40 7.96
C VAL A 16 -4.32 12.46 7.50
N VAL A 17 -3.89 13.58 6.91
CA VAL A 17 -2.52 13.75 6.40
C VAL A 17 -1.49 13.71 7.53
N LEU A 18 -1.73 14.42 8.64
CA LEU A 18 -0.80 14.42 9.79
C LEU A 18 -0.63 13.03 10.39
N CYS A 19 -1.73 12.32 10.60
CA CYS A 19 -1.71 10.95 11.11
C CYS A 19 -1.05 9.99 10.13
N PHE A 20 -1.29 10.16 8.83
CA PHE A 20 -0.67 9.33 7.79
C PHE A 20 0.84 9.59 7.66
N VAL A 21 1.28 10.84 7.76
CA VAL A 21 2.71 11.18 7.83
C VAL A 21 3.36 10.56 9.07
N GLY A 22 2.70 10.63 10.24
CA GLY A 22 3.14 9.96 11.46
C GLY A 22 3.28 8.44 11.28
N TYR A 23 2.31 7.81 10.61
CA TYR A 23 2.38 6.40 10.23
C TYR A 23 3.61 6.09 9.35
N ILE A 24 3.83 6.87 8.28
CA ILE A 24 4.98 6.65 7.39
C ILE A 24 6.28 6.77 8.19
N LEU A 25 6.45 7.84 8.97
CA LEU A 25 7.64 8.04 9.79
C LEU A 25 7.91 6.86 10.71
N LEU A 26 6.92 6.40 11.48
CA LEU A 26 7.07 5.24 12.36
C LEU A 26 7.42 3.95 11.60
N ASN A 27 6.82 3.75 10.42
CA ASN A 27 7.10 2.57 9.60
C ASN A 27 8.56 2.54 9.14
N TRP A 28 9.12 3.70 8.79
CA TRP A 28 10.53 3.87 8.42
C TRP A 28 11.50 3.67 9.60
N PHE A 29 11.07 3.94 10.83
CA PHE A 29 11.86 3.64 12.03
C PHE A 29 11.76 2.17 12.49
N SER A 30 10.79 1.39 11.98
CA SER A 30 10.59 0.00 12.40
C SER A 30 11.79 -0.95 12.15
N PRO A 31 12.65 -0.78 11.11
CA PRO A 31 13.85 -1.59 10.95
C PRO A 31 14.84 -1.45 12.12
N PHE A 32 14.90 -0.30 12.79
CA PHE A 32 15.73 -0.11 14.00
C PHE A 32 15.22 -0.93 15.19
N LEU A 33 13.93 -1.29 15.22
CA LEU A 33 13.33 -2.14 16.25
C LEU A 33 13.56 -3.64 16.01
N MET A 34 13.87 -4.04 14.77
CA MET A 34 14.14 -5.44 14.38
C MET A 34 15.58 -5.90 14.63
N LEU A 35 16.44 -5.05 15.21
CA LEU A 35 17.81 -5.39 15.61
C LEU A 35 17.90 -6.44 16.74
N LEU A 36 16.76 -6.83 17.32
CA LEU A 36 16.65 -7.88 18.34
C LEU A 36 16.49 -9.26 17.68
N ASN A 37 17.62 -9.95 17.52
CA ASN A 37 17.78 -11.13 16.66
C ASN A 37 17.42 -12.46 17.36
N TYR A 38 16.13 -12.84 17.39
CA TYR A 38 15.70 -14.22 17.68
C TYR A 38 14.38 -14.57 16.94
N ASP A 39 14.29 -15.76 16.32
CA ASP A 39 13.19 -16.15 15.41
C ASP A 39 11.78 -16.15 16.05
N PHE A 40 11.65 -16.53 17.32
CA PHE A 40 10.37 -16.44 18.04
C PHE A 40 10.03 -15.00 18.43
N VAL A 41 11.06 -14.20 18.75
CA VAL A 41 10.94 -12.78 19.05
C VAL A 41 10.56 -12.00 17.80
N ARG A 42 10.92 -12.46 16.59
CA ARG A 42 10.62 -11.76 15.32
C ARG A 42 9.12 -11.63 15.04
N LEU A 43 8.30 -12.66 15.28
CA LEU A 43 6.84 -12.55 15.08
C LEU A 43 6.22 -11.59 16.11
N PHE A 44 6.68 -11.67 17.35
CA PHE A 44 6.24 -10.77 18.43
C PHE A 44 6.67 -9.32 18.18
N ILE A 45 7.90 -9.10 17.71
CA ILE A 45 8.41 -7.79 17.26
C ILE A 45 7.56 -7.27 16.13
N THR A 46 7.27 -8.09 15.11
CA THR A 46 6.43 -7.67 13.96
C THR A 46 5.04 -7.22 14.43
N PHE A 47 4.46 -7.95 15.38
CA PHE A 47 3.19 -7.57 15.97
C PHE A 47 3.29 -6.25 16.75
N ILE A 48 4.32 -6.09 17.59
CA ILE A 48 4.55 -4.86 18.35
C ILE A 48 4.79 -3.67 17.42
N THR A 49 5.66 -3.80 16.42
CA THR A 49 5.95 -2.75 15.45
C THR A 49 4.68 -2.38 14.70
N SER A 50 3.87 -3.36 14.31
CA SER A 50 2.56 -3.13 13.69
C SER A 50 1.63 -2.33 14.58
N VAL A 51 1.55 -2.66 15.88
CA VAL A 51 0.74 -1.93 16.86
C VAL A 51 1.23 -0.49 17.01
N ILE A 52 2.54 -0.28 17.13
CA ILE A 52 3.16 1.05 17.25
C ILE A 52 2.84 1.91 16.03
N VAL A 53 3.04 1.35 14.83
CA VAL A 53 2.81 2.02 13.55
C VAL A 53 1.34 2.41 13.36
N MET A 54 0.39 1.68 13.97
CA MET A 54 -1.04 2.01 13.95
C MET A 54 -1.45 3.13 14.92
N ILE A 55 -0.64 3.53 15.90
CA ILE A 55 -1.01 4.53 16.92
C ILE A 55 -1.50 5.85 16.29
N PRO A 56 -0.80 6.47 15.32
CA PRO A 56 -1.26 7.71 14.69
C PRO A 56 -2.62 7.58 14.02
N ILE A 57 -2.92 6.40 13.47
CA ILE A 57 -4.16 6.09 12.77
C ILE A 57 -5.34 5.99 13.74
N VAL A 58 -5.13 5.31 14.87
CA VAL A 58 -6.14 5.21 15.94
C VAL A 58 -6.45 6.59 16.53
N ILE A 59 -5.42 7.41 16.76
CA ILE A 59 -5.57 8.80 17.22
C ILE A 59 -6.34 9.61 16.18
N GLY A 60 -5.94 9.53 14.90
CA GLY A 60 -6.58 10.25 13.81
C GLY A 60 -8.07 9.95 13.70
N TYR A 61 -8.45 8.68 13.81
CA TYR A 61 -9.86 8.30 13.82
C TYR A 61 -10.64 8.95 14.97
N LYS A 62 -10.11 8.91 16.19
CA LYS A 62 -10.77 9.55 17.35
C LYS A 62 -10.94 11.05 17.15
N LEU A 63 -9.96 11.71 16.52
CA LEU A 63 -10.01 13.15 16.24
C LEU A 63 -11.00 13.52 15.12
N LEU A 64 -11.33 12.57 14.24
CA LEU A 64 -12.27 12.80 13.14
C LEU A 64 -13.75 12.74 13.59
N ASP A 65 -14.02 12.20 14.78
CA ASP A 65 -15.35 12.08 15.39
C ASP A 65 -16.39 11.42 14.45
N ASP A 66 -15.93 10.45 13.66
CA ASP A 66 -16.82 9.73 12.76
C ASP A 66 -17.74 8.78 13.55
N LYS A 67 -19.04 8.86 13.27
CA LYS A 67 -20.03 7.97 13.87
C LYS A 67 -19.92 6.57 13.26
N GLY A 68 -19.57 5.56 14.05
CA GLY A 68 -19.56 4.15 13.65
C GLY A 68 -18.57 3.30 14.44
N ASN A 69 -18.67 1.98 14.32
CA ASN A 69 -17.66 1.06 14.86
C ASN A 69 -16.39 1.11 13.99
N TYR A 70 -15.21 1.05 14.61
CA TYR A 70 -13.91 1.04 13.92
C TYR A 70 -13.83 -0.03 12.83
N LEU A 71 -14.31 -1.24 13.15
CA LEU A 71 -14.27 -2.40 12.24
C LEU A 71 -15.10 -2.17 10.97
N GLN A 72 -16.26 -1.53 11.12
CA GLN A 72 -17.15 -1.18 10.00
C GLN A 72 -16.55 -0.06 9.14
N VAL A 73 -16.01 0.96 9.80
CA VAL A 73 -15.45 2.14 9.11
C VAL A 73 -14.11 1.85 8.46
N PHE A 74 -13.39 0.81 8.88
CA PHE A 74 -12.22 0.31 8.15
C PHE A 74 -12.55 -0.75 7.10
N GLY A 75 -13.79 -1.25 7.07
CA GLY A 75 -14.20 -2.28 6.10
C GLY A 75 -13.70 -3.68 6.45
N VAL A 76 -13.30 -3.90 7.71
CA VAL A 76 -12.93 -5.22 8.26
C VAL A 76 -14.16 -6.12 8.35
N GLU A 77 -15.34 -5.54 8.59
CA GLU A 77 -16.63 -6.25 8.50
C GLU A 77 -17.06 -6.58 7.06
N GLY A 78 -16.23 -6.25 6.06
CA GLY A 78 -16.45 -6.63 4.67
C GLY A 78 -16.49 -8.13 4.46
N ASN A 79 -16.94 -8.55 3.28
CA ASN A 79 -17.10 -9.97 2.96
C ASN A 79 -15.73 -10.63 2.70
N ILE A 80 -15.25 -11.41 3.65
CA ILE A 80 -13.99 -12.15 3.53
C ILE A 80 -13.99 -13.15 2.36
N LYS A 81 -15.16 -13.70 1.99
CA LYS A 81 -15.28 -14.65 0.86
C LYS A 81 -14.97 -13.96 -0.46
N GLU A 82 -15.44 -12.73 -0.64
CA GLU A 82 -15.09 -11.93 -1.83
C GLU A 82 -13.58 -11.67 -1.88
N GLY A 83 -12.97 -11.42 -0.72
CA GLY A 83 -11.53 -11.26 -0.63
C GLY A 83 -10.75 -12.51 -1.03
N LEU A 84 -11.16 -13.68 -0.53
CA LEU A 84 -10.56 -14.95 -0.90
C LEU A 84 -10.72 -15.26 -2.39
N ILE A 85 -11.88 -14.95 -2.98
CA ILE A 85 -12.11 -15.13 -4.43
C ILE A 85 -11.19 -14.20 -5.23
N ALA A 86 -11.15 -12.91 -4.91
CA ALA A 86 -10.32 -11.95 -5.62
C ALA A 86 -8.82 -12.30 -5.52
N GLY A 87 -8.35 -12.63 -4.31
CA GLY A 87 -7.00 -13.12 -4.07
C GLY A 87 -6.70 -14.43 -4.81
N GLY A 88 -7.63 -15.39 -4.78
CA GLY A 88 -7.51 -16.67 -5.47
C GLY A 88 -7.37 -16.50 -6.99
N VAL A 89 -8.15 -15.61 -7.60
CA VAL A 89 -8.05 -15.28 -9.03
C VAL A 89 -6.67 -14.71 -9.37
N LEU A 90 -6.17 -13.76 -8.57
CA LEU A 90 -4.83 -13.19 -8.77
C LEU A 90 -3.73 -14.22 -8.53
N PHE A 91 -3.89 -15.10 -7.55
CA PHE A 91 -2.95 -16.17 -7.26
C PHE A 91 -2.87 -17.17 -8.41
N LEU A 92 -4.02 -17.58 -8.96
CA LEU A 92 -4.09 -18.43 -10.14
C LEU A 92 -3.45 -17.76 -11.36
N ALA A 93 -3.71 -16.47 -11.57
CA ALA A 93 -3.07 -15.71 -12.64
C ALA A 93 -1.54 -15.68 -12.47
N ALA A 94 -1.05 -15.47 -11.25
CA ALA A 94 0.38 -15.50 -10.95
C ALA A 94 1.00 -16.87 -11.24
N TRP A 95 0.26 -17.94 -10.95
CA TRP A 95 0.70 -19.29 -11.29
C TRP A 95 0.73 -19.52 -12.81
N ILE A 96 -0.31 -19.12 -13.55
CA ILE A 96 -0.38 -19.22 -15.02
C ILE A 96 0.74 -18.44 -15.70
N PHE A 97 1.10 -17.28 -15.16
CA PHE A 97 2.23 -16.48 -15.66
C PHE A 97 3.60 -16.98 -15.18
N SER A 98 3.66 -18.17 -14.58
CA SER A 98 4.89 -18.81 -14.09
C SER A 98 5.66 -17.93 -13.09
N ILE A 99 4.96 -17.09 -12.32
CA ILE A 99 5.54 -16.30 -11.23
C ILE A 99 5.80 -17.20 -10.03
N PHE A 100 4.82 -18.05 -9.72
CA PHE A 100 4.91 -19.01 -8.63
C PHE A 100 5.41 -20.34 -9.19
N SER A 101 6.68 -20.66 -8.96
CA SER A 101 7.25 -21.95 -9.33
C SER A 101 6.62 -23.08 -8.51
N LEU A 102 6.66 -24.31 -9.03
CA LEU A 102 6.21 -25.50 -8.30
C LEU A 102 6.99 -25.69 -6.98
N ASP A 103 8.29 -25.35 -6.97
CA ASP A 103 9.10 -25.38 -5.75
C ASP A 103 8.65 -24.33 -4.72
N PHE A 104 8.27 -23.13 -5.18
CA PHE A 104 7.68 -22.12 -4.31
C PHE A 104 6.38 -22.62 -3.68
N LEU A 105 5.47 -23.22 -4.48
CA LEU A 105 4.22 -23.79 -3.99
C LEU A 105 4.44 -24.94 -2.99
N ARG A 106 5.42 -25.82 -3.26
CA ARG A 106 5.78 -26.92 -2.36
C ARG A 106 6.33 -26.41 -1.04
N ASN A 107 7.12 -25.35 -1.08
CA ASN A 107 7.69 -24.74 0.11
C ASN A 107 6.65 -23.91 0.88
N LEU A 108 5.65 -23.31 0.22
CA LEU A 108 4.58 -22.48 0.79
C LEU A 108 3.78 -23.19 1.90
N VAL A 109 3.70 -24.52 1.83
CA VAL A 109 3.02 -25.39 2.83
C VAL A 109 3.73 -25.36 4.21
N TYR A 110 4.99 -24.95 4.29
CA TYR A 110 5.80 -24.98 5.52
C TYR A 110 5.97 -23.63 6.23
N VAL A 111 5.26 -22.58 5.80
CA VAL A 111 5.80 -21.21 5.92
C VAL A 111 5.16 -20.37 7.03
N LYS A 112 5.82 -20.33 8.19
CA LYS A 112 5.63 -19.29 9.23
C LYS A 112 5.79 -17.86 8.69
N TRP A 113 6.56 -17.68 7.62
CA TRP A 113 6.80 -16.38 6.95
C TRP A 113 5.56 -15.82 6.22
N LEU A 114 4.60 -16.65 5.82
CA LEU A 114 3.38 -16.17 5.15
C LEU A 114 2.49 -15.42 6.13
N LEU A 115 2.42 -15.88 7.38
CA LEU A 115 1.72 -15.20 8.47
C LEU A 115 2.35 -13.82 8.76
N TYR A 116 3.69 -13.73 8.73
CA TYR A 116 4.40 -12.45 8.87
C TYR A 116 3.99 -11.46 7.77
N ILE A 117 4.06 -11.88 6.50
CA ILE A 117 3.68 -11.03 5.36
C ILE A 117 2.22 -10.63 5.45
N PHE A 118 1.35 -11.58 5.85
CA PHE A 118 -0.07 -11.30 5.99
C PHE A 118 -0.33 -10.22 7.03
N ILE A 119 0.30 -10.29 8.21
CA ILE A 119 0.17 -9.25 9.26
C ILE A 119 0.67 -7.91 8.74
N GLU A 120 1.84 -7.88 8.10
CA GLU A 120 2.43 -6.66 7.54
C GLU A 120 1.51 -6.02 6.49
N VAL A 121 1.05 -6.81 5.51
CA VAL A 121 0.12 -6.37 4.46
C VAL A 121 -1.20 -5.89 5.05
N PHE A 122 -1.75 -6.62 6.02
CA PHE A 122 -3.00 -6.24 6.69
C PHE A 122 -2.89 -4.87 7.37
N VAL A 123 -1.78 -4.61 8.06
CA VAL A 123 -1.53 -3.35 8.76
C VAL A 123 -1.31 -2.21 7.75
N ILE A 124 -0.55 -2.46 6.68
CA ILE A 124 -0.36 -1.48 5.60
C ILE A 124 -1.71 -1.12 4.99
N ASP A 125 -2.55 -2.09 4.66
CA ASP A 125 -3.83 -1.82 4.01
C ASP A 125 -4.84 -1.17 4.96
N LEU A 126 -4.79 -1.45 6.27
CA LEU A 126 -5.53 -0.67 7.26
C LEU A 126 -5.10 0.80 7.26
N CYS A 127 -3.81 1.09 7.26
CA CYS A 127 -3.29 2.46 7.34
C CYS A 127 -3.49 3.23 6.02
N VAL A 128 -3.23 2.57 4.89
CA VAL A 128 -3.24 3.18 3.56
C VAL A 128 -4.63 3.16 2.95
N GLN A 129 -5.27 2.00 2.86
CA GLN A 129 -6.56 1.85 2.16
C GLN A 129 -7.69 2.32 3.05
N ALA A 130 -7.81 1.70 4.23
CA ALA A 130 -8.95 1.90 5.12
C ALA A 130 -8.93 3.27 5.80
N PHE A 131 -7.77 3.78 6.19
CA PHE A 131 -7.65 5.12 6.77
C PHE A 131 -7.38 6.19 5.71
N PHE A 132 -6.22 6.21 5.06
CA PHE A 132 -5.88 7.33 4.17
C PHE A 132 -6.84 7.44 2.98
N PHE A 133 -6.92 6.42 2.12
CA PHE A 133 -7.71 6.50 0.89
C PHE A 133 -9.20 6.66 1.20
N ARG A 134 -9.79 5.83 2.06
CA ARG A 134 -11.22 5.96 2.40
C ARG A 134 -11.57 7.36 2.90
N LYS A 135 -10.78 7.91 3.83
CA LYS A 135 -11.09 9.20 4.45
C LYS A 135 -10.87 10.36 3.48
N ILE A 136 -9.79 10.34 2.70
CA ILE A 136 -9.59 11.35 1.66
C ILE A 136 -10.74 11.30 0.65
N THR A 137 -11.13 10.12 0.16
CA THR A 137 -12.26 9.96 -0.77
C THR A 137 -13.60 10.38 -0.15
N THR A 138 -13.79 10.22 1.16
CA THR A 138 -15.03 10.62 1.85
C THR A 138 -15.10 12.12 2.10
N TYR A 139 -13.98 12.74 2.48
CA TYR A 139 -13.91 14.16 2.82
C TYR A 139 -13.59 15.09 1.65
N THR A 140 -13.26 14.51 0.50
CA THR A 140 -13.00 15.23 -0.75
C THR A 140 -13.95 14.76 -1.84
N GLY A 141 -14.30 15.68 -2.74
CA GLY A 141 -14.90 15.30 -4.02
C GLY A 141 -13.87 14.92 -5.08
N TRP A 142 -12.62 14.61 -4.71
CA TRP A 142 -11.53 14.52 -5.68
C TRP A 142 -11.62 13.29 -6.58
N SER A 143 -11.15 13.44 -7.82
CA SER A 143 -11.03 12.32 -8.75
C SER A 143 -9.93 11.35 -8.33
N PHE A 144 -10.03 10.11 -8.79
CA PHE A 144 -9.06 9.04 -8.53
C PHE A 144 -7.60 9.50 -8.71
N PHE A 145 -7.32 10.13 -9.85
CA PHE A 145 -5.97 10.58 -10.20
C PHE A 145 -5.42 11.62 -9.23
N ARG A 146 -6.24 12.58 -8.79
CA ARG A 146 -5.82 13.60 -7.81
C ARG A 146 -5.46 12.99 -6.47
N ILE A 147 -6.24 11.99 -6.02
CA ILE A 147 -5.99 11.30 -4.76
C ILE A 147 -4.69 10.48 -4.82
N ILE A 148 -4.43 9.79 -5.94
CA ILE A 148 -3.18 9.06 -6.14
C ILE A 148 -1.98 10.00 -6.19
N LEU A 149 -2.04 11.11 -6.94
CA LEU A 149 -0.95 12.08 -6.97
C LEU A 149 -0.69 12.67 -5.57
N PHE A 150 -1.74 12.96 -4.82
CA PHE A 150 -1.63 13.47 -3.46
C PHE A 150 -0.95 12.44 -2.53
N TYR A 151 -1.35 11.18 -2.61
CA TYR A 151 -0.72 10.07 -1.89
C TYR A 151 0.77 9.94 -2.22
N VAL A 152 1.10 9.90 -3.51
CA VAL A 152 2.49 9.76 -3.99
C VAL A 152 3.34 10.95 -3.55
N ALA A 153 2.80 12.17 -3.62
CA ALA A 153 3.50 13.37 -3.17
C ALA A 153 3.83 13.33 -1.67
N ILE A 154 2.86 12.95 -0.82
CA ILE A 154 3.09 12.81 0.63
C ILE A 154 4.15 11.75 0.90
N TYR A 155 3.99 10.56 0.32
CA TYR A 155 4.92 9.47 0.53
C TYR A 155 6.35 9.82 0.10
N SER A 156 6.49 10.45 -1.08
CA SER A 156 7.79 10.86 -1.62
C SER A 156 8.43 11.96 -0.79
N ALA A 157 7.65 12.93 -0.30
CA ALA A 157 8.14 13.98 0.58
C ALA A 157 8.69 13.42 1.90
N VAL A 158 7.95 12.49 2.52
CA VAL A 158 8.41 11.84 3.76
C VAL A 158 9.64 10.99 3.49
N ALA A 159 9.65 10.19 2.41
CA ALA A 159 10.81 9.38 2.04
C ALA A 159 12.07 10.23 1.81
N LEU A 160 11.93 11.40 1.16
CA LEU A 160 13.04 12.33 0.94
C LEU A 160 13.56 12.92 2.26
N VAL A 161 12.66 13.33 3.17
CA VAL A 161 13.05 13.83 4.50
C VAL A 161 13.77 12.73 5.30
N THR A 162 13.23 11.52 5.32
CA THR A 162 13.85 10.39 6.02
C THR A 162 15.23 10.04 5.44
N ALA A 163 15.37 10.05 4.11
CA ALA A 163 16.65 9.85 3.46
C ALA A 163 17.66 10.93 3.85
N PHE A 164 17.25 12.20 3.82
CA PHE A 164 18.10 13.33 4.22
C PHE A 164 18.53 13.26 5.69
N VAL A 165 17.61 12.92 6.59
CA VAL A 165 17.89 12.68 8.01
C VAL A 165 18.89 11.53 8.18
N SER A 166 18.67 10.41 7.50
CA SER A 166 19.59 9.26 7.55
C SER A 166 21.00 9.61 7.06
N LEU A 167 21.10 10.49 6.06
CA LEU A 167 22.38 11.02 5.58
C LEU A 167 23.04 11.92 6.64
N LEU A 168 22.30 12.83 7.27
CA LEU A 168 22.83 13.74 8.30
C LEU A 168 23.39 13.00 9.53
N PHE A 169 22.76 11.90 9.93
CA PHE A 169 23.17 11.11 11.09
C PHE A 169 24.28 10.09 10.79
N ASN A 170 24.74 9.99 9.55
CA ASN A 170 25.82 9.09 9.16
C ASN A 170 27.04 9.88 8.64
N SER A 171 27.94 10.24 9.56
CA SER A 171 29.13 11.07 9.28
C SER A 171 30.08 10.46 8.23
N GLU A 172 30.13 9.13 8.11
CA GLU A 172 30.92 8.43 7.08
C GLU A 172 30.32 8.58 5.67
N ILE A 173 29.00 8.73 5.55
CA ILE A 173 28.34 8.97 4.27
C ILE A 173 28.50 10.44 3.87
N LEU A 174 28.45 11.37 4.82
CA LEU A 174 28.62 12.79 4.53
C LEU A 174 30.04 13.11 4.00
N SER A 175 31.08 12.44 4.52
CA SER A 175 32.45 12.57 4.00
C SER A 175 32.60 11.92 2.62
N LYS A 176 31.94 10.78 2.37
CA LYS A 176 31.90 10.14 1.05
C LYS A 176 31.12 10.95 0.01
N ILE A 177 30.03 11.61 0.41
CA ILE A 177 29.23 12.47 -0.49
C ILE A 177 30.03 13.69 -0.96
N GLY A 178 30.93 14.24 -0.14
CA GLY A 178 31.86 15.30 -0.59
C GLY A 178 32.76 14.86 -1.75
N ASP A 179 33.16 13.59 -1.76
CA ASP A 179 33.91 12.97 -2.86
C ASP A 179 32.99 12.47 -4.00
N ASP A 180 31.80 11.95 -3.69
CA ASP A 180 30.80 11.45 -4.65
C ASP A 180 30.04 12.59 -5.38
N LEU A 181 30.05 13.83 -4.87
CA LEU A 181 29.51 14.99 -5.59
C LEU A 181 30.33 15.33 -6.85
N LYS A 182 31.62 14.95 -6.89
CA LYS A 182 32.41 14.92 -8.14
C LYS A 182 32.03 13.75 -9.05
N LEU A 183 31.41 12.72 -8.49
CA LEU A 183 30.98 11.45 -9.11
C LEU A 183 29.49 11.48 -9.52
N LEU A 184 28.76 12.55 -9.20
CA LEU A 184 27.36 12.81 -9.61
C LEU A 184 27.20 12.92 -11.14
N ASN A 185 28.32 13.12 -11.86
CA ASN A 185 28.41 12.97 -13.32
C ASN A 185 28.46 11.51 -13.79
N MET A 186 28.41 10.54 -12.88
CA MET A 186 28.46 9.09 -13.13
C MET A 186 27.41 8.36 -12.27
N ILE A 187 26.19 8.88 -12.12
CA ILE A 187 25.10 8.01 -11.63
C ILE A 187 24.92 6.91 -12.68
N PRO A 188 25.22 5.65 -12.37
CA PRO A 188 25.21 4.62 -13.39
C PRO A 188 23.75 4.43 -13.83
N MET A 189 23.54 4.38 -15.15
CA MET A 189 22.19 4.37 -15.75
C MET A 189 21.31 3.23 -15.24
N ASP A 190 21.91 2.14 -14.75
CA ASP A 190 21.21 1.02 -14.14
C ASP A 190 20.56 1.40 -12.79
N LEU A 191 21.20 2.25 -11.98
CA LEU A 191 20.67 2.72 -10.70
C LEU A 191 19.49 3.68 -10.90
N LEU A 192 19.62 4.60 -11.86
CA LEU A 192 18.50 5.47 -12.28
C LEU A 192 17.32 4.65 -12.80
N LEU A 193 17.59 3.67 -13.66
CA LEU A 193 16.55 2.80 -14.18
C LEU A 193 15.87 2.00 -13.05
N LYS A 194 16.62 1.39 -12.12
CA LYS A 194 16.05 0.70 -10.95
C LYS A 194 15.17 1.62 -10.11
N GLY A 195 15.57 2.86 -9.90
CA GLY A 195 14.79 3.86 -9.18
C GLY A 195 13.46 4.18 -9.87
N ILE A 196 13.49 4.46 -11.18
CA ILE A 196 12.30 4.73 -11.99
C ILE A 196 11.35 3.54 -11.99
N LEU A 197 11.89 2.33 -12.17
CA LEU A 197 11.11 1.10 -12.20
C LEU A 197 10.46 0.79 -10.83
N SER A 198 11.15 1.08 -9.73
CA SER A 198 10.60 0.96 -8.38
C SER A 198 9.47 1.95 -8.12
N LEU A 199 9.66 3.22 -8.52
CA LEU A 199 8.64 4.26 -8.40
C LEU A 199 7.40 3.95 -9.26
N LEU A 200 7.59 3.46 -10.48
CA LEU A 200 6.50 3.03 -11.35
C LEU A 200 5.69 1.89 -10.70
N ARG A 201 6.38 0.87 -10.16
CA ARG A 201 5.71 -0.23 -9.44
C ARG A 201 4.93 0.27 -8.24
N PHE A 202 5.51 1.18 -7.45
CA PHE A 202 4.84 1.77 -6.29
C PHE A 202 3.54 2.47 -6.69
N ILE A 203 3.59 3.32 -7.72
CA ILE A 203 2.42 4.04 -8.24
C ILE A 203 1.36 3.05 -8.76
N LEU A 204 1.77 2.05 -9.55
CA LEU A 204 0.86 1.04 -10.09
C LEU A 204 0.17 0.24 -8.99
N THR A 205 0.94 -0.20 -7.97
CA THR A 205 0.42 -0.95 -6.83
C THR A 205 -0.58 -0.12 -6.03
N ALA A 206 -0.20 1.10 -5.65
CA ALA A 206 -1.08 2.00 -4.90
C ALA A 206 -2.36 2.31 -5.67
N SER A 207 -2.24 2.58 -6.98
CA SER A 207 -3.37 2.84 -7.87
C SER A 207 -4.31 1.65 -7.95
N PHE A 208 -3.79 0.45 -8.18
CA PHE A 208 -4.57 -0.76 -8.32
C PHE A 208 -5.29 -1.15 -7.03
N LEU A 209 -4.59 -1.12 -5.89
CA LEU A 209 -5.18 -1.47 -4.60
C LEU A 209 -6.24 -0.46 -4.17
N TYR A 210 -6.00 0.85 -4.35
CA TYR A 210 -7.01 1.87 -4.10
C TYR A 210 -8.23 1.69 -5.02
N TRP A 211 -8.00 1.42 -6.30
CA TRP A 211 -9.08 1.16 -7.26
C TRP A 211 -9.92 -0.05 -6.86
N LEU A 212 -9.28 -1.17 -6.52
CA LEU A 212 -9.97 -2.36 -6.01
C LEU A 212 -10.76 -2.04 -4.75
N TYR A 213 -10.18 -1.30 -3.81
CA TYR A 213 -10.85 -0.96 -2.56
C TYR A 213 -12.16 -0.21 -2.80
N VAL A 214 -12.15 0.79 -3.69
CA VAL A 214 -13.35 1.56 -4.03
C VAL A 214 -14.34 0.72 -4.82
N GLU A 215 -13.87 -0.05 -5.81
CA GLU A 215 -14.75 -0.87 -6.65
C GLU A 215 -15.46 -1.97 -5.85
N TRP A 216 -14.81 -2.53 -4.84
CA TRP A 216 -15.40 -3.54 -3.95
C TRP A 216 -16.05 -2.93 -2.71
N ASN A 217 -16.59 -1.71 -2.82
CA ASN A 217 -17.36 -1.03 -1.77
C ASN A 217 -16.63 -0.94 -0.42
N PHE A 218 -15.35 -0.58 -0.45
CA PHE A 218 -14.48 -0.47 0.71
C PHE A 218 -14.34 -1.78 1.51
N ASN A 219 -14.43 -2.94 0.85
CA ASN A 219 -14.13 -4.25 1.44
C ASN A 219 -12.61 -4.43 1.59
N LEU A 220 -12.12 -4.40 2.84
CA LEU A 220 -10.69 -4.47 3.11
C LEU A 220 -10.09 -5.83 2.71
N TRP A 221 -10.82 -6.92 2.87
CA TRP A 221 -10.32 -8.27 2.60
C TRP A 221 -9.90 -8.45 1.14
N VAL A 222 -10.64 -7.86 0.20
CA VAL A 222 -10.29 -7.88 -1.24
C VAL A 222 -8.90 -7.29 -1.47
N VAL A 223 -8.60 -6.18 -0.81
CA VAL A 223 -7.33 -5.49 -1.00
C VAL A 223 -6.20 -6.23 -0.30
N VAL A 224 -6.43 -6.72 0.93
CA VAL A 224 -5.44 -7.49 1.69
C VAL A 224 -5.00 -8.75 0.95
N PHE A 225 -5.95 -9.53 0.43
CA PHE A 225 -5.59 -10.73 -0.32
C PHE A 225 -4.95 -10.41 -1.68
N ALA A 226 -5.41 -9.36 -2.38
CA ALA A 226 -4.77 -8.91 -3.62
C ALA A 226 -3.33 -8.42 -3.37
N HIS A 227 -3.12 -7.62 -2.34
CA HIS A 227 -1.82 -7.08 -1.96
C HIS A 227 -0.88 -8.19 -1.50
N LEU A 228 -1.37 -9.21 -0.77
CA LEU A 228 -0.59 -10.38 -0.40
C LEU A 228 -0.03 -11.09 -1.64
N VAL A 229 -0.87 -11.33 -2.66
CA VAL A 229 -0.43 -11.96 -3.92
C VAL A 229 0.60 -11.08 -4.65
N LEU A 230 0.35 -9.77 -4.73
CA LEU A 230 1.29 -8.83 -5.36
C LEU A 230 2.64 -8.78 -4.63
N ASN A 231 2.62 -8.84 -3.30
CA ASN A 231 3.84 -8.81 -2.48
C ASN A 231 4.66 -10.10 -2.66
N LEU A 232 4.00 -11.26 -2.64
CA LEU A 232 4.62 -12.56 -2.95
C LEU A 232 5.20 -12.57 -4.37
N ALA A 233 4.46 -12.06 -5.35
CA ALA A 233 4.93 -11.94 -6.73
C ALA A 233 6.15 -11.03 -6.83
N ASN A 234 6.16 -9.89 -6.12
CA ASN A 234 7.25 -8.93 -6.16
C ASN A 234 8.55 -9.50 -5.58
N GLY A 235 8.47 -10.26 -4.47
CA GLY A 235 9.63 -10.93 -3.88
C GLY A 235 10.32 -11.92 -4.82
N LEU A 236 9.59 -12.49 -5.78
CA LEU A 236 10.09 -13.49 -6.73
C LEU A 236 10.49 -12.90 -8.10
N THR A 237 9.99 -11.70 -8.44
CA THR A 237 10.07 -11.15 -9.81
C THR A 237 10.70 -9.76 -9.85
N PHE A 238 11.66 -9.48 -8.97
CA PHE A 238 12.29 -8.16 -8.77
C PHE A 238 12.69 -7.41 -10.06
N LEU A 239 12.85 -8.10 -11.21
CA LEU A 239 13.17 -7.54 -12.53
C LEU A 239 12.06 -7.58 -13.61
N LYS A 240 10.89 -8.20 -13.40
CA LYS A 240 9.88 -8.42 -14.46
C LYS A 240 8.63 -7.53 -14.35
N ILE A 241 8.77 -6.22 -14.60
CA ILE A 241 7.65 -5.26 -14.65
C ILE A 241 6.50 -5.71 -15.57
N PRO A 242 6.74 -6.24 -16.77
CA PRO A 242 5.65 -6.66 -17.66
C PRO A 242 4.72 -7.68 -17.00
N ILE A 243 5.30 -8.61 -16.23
CA ILE A 243 4.54 -9.66 -15.54
C ILE A 243 3.73 -9.08 -14.37
N PHE A 244 4.28 -8.10 -13.64
CA PHE A 244 3.56 -7.38 -12.61
C PHE A 244 2.35 -6.61 -13.17
N ILE A 245 2.50 -6.00 -14.35
CA ILE A 245 1.40 -5.33 -15.06
C ILE A 245 0.32 -6.33 -15.47
N LEU A 246 0.69 -7.52 -15.95
CA LEU A 246 -0.28 -8.55 -16.33
C LEU A 246 -1.17 -8.95 -15.13
N LEU A 247 -0.61 -9.08 -13.93
CA LEU A 247 -1.40 -9.36 -12.72
C LEU A 247 -2.42 -8.26 -12.42
N ILE A 248 -1.99 -7.00 -12.49
CA ILE A 248 -2.88 -5.84 -12.29
C ILE A 248 -4.01 -5.87 -13.33
N VAL A 249 -3.67 -6.09 -14.61
CA VAL A 249 -4.64 -6.17 -15.70
C VAL A 249 -5.64 -7.29 -15.46
N THR A 250 -5.20 -8.47 -15.01
CA THR A 250 -6.10 -9.58 -14.66
C THR A 250 -7.06 -9.21 -13.54
N GLY A 251 -6.59 -8.53 -12.48
CA GLY A 251 -7.45 -8.07 -11.39
C GLY A 251 -8.49 -7.04 -11.84
N VAL A 252 -8.10 -6.12 -12.73
CA VAL A 252 -9.00 -5.12 -13.31
C VAL A 252 -10.06 -5.79 -14.18
N ILE A 253 -9.66 -6.65 -15.12
CA ILE A 253 -10.58 -7.37 -16.01
C ILE A 253 -11.53 -8.25 -15.19
N GLY A 254 -11.01 -9.02 -14.23
CA GLY A 254 -11.82 -9.88 -13.37
C GLY A 254 -12.87 -9.10 -12.57
N THR A 255 -12.51 -7.94 -12.02
CA THR A 255 -13.44 -7.07 -11.30
C THR A 255 -14.52 -6.49 -12.24
N ILE A 256 -14.15 -6.07 -13.45
CA ILE A 256 -15.10 -5.55 -14.44
C ILE A 256 -16.08 -6.64 -14.87
N LEU A 257 -15.61 -7.86 -15.15
CA LEU A 257 -16.44 -8.98 -15.55
C LEU A 257 -17.41 -9.37 -14.42
N TYR A 258 -16.92 -9.53 -13.19
CA TYR A 258 -17.74 -9.83 -12.02
C TYR A 258 -18.87 -8.81 -11.83
N LYS A 259 -18.55 -7.52 -11.93
CA LYS A 259 -19.57 -6.46 -11.80
C LYS A 259 -20.56 -6.46 -12.95
N ARG A 260 -20.09 -6.71 -14.18
CA ARG A 260 -20.96 -6.82 -15.36
C ARG A 260 -21.95 -7.98 -15.21
N GLU A 261 -21.49 -9.13 -14.76
CA GLU A 261 -22.34 -10.31 -14.49
C GLU A 261 -23.39 -10.02 -13.42
N LYS A 262 -23.04 -9.22 -12.41
CA LYS A 262 -23.97 -8.80 -11.34
C LYS A 262 -24.80 -7.55 -11.66
N GLY A 263 -24.65 -6.96 -12.85
CA GLY A 263 -25.33 -5.71 -13.23
C GLY A 263 -24.94 -4.50 -12.36
N LEU A 264 -23.78 -4.52 -11.71
CA LEU A 264 -23.31 -3.45 -10.83
C LEU A 264 -22.52 -2.39 -11.62
N PRO A 265 -22.72 -1.09 -11.34
CA PRO A 265 -21.92 -0.04 -11.94
C PRO A 265 -20.48 -0.02 -11.37
N LEU A 266 -19.56 0.52 -12.15
CA LEU A 266 -18.22 0.85 -11.68
C LEU A 266 -18.29 2.07 -10.75
N ALA A 267 -17.67 1.96 -9.58
CA ALA A 267 -17.82 2.90 -8.49
C ALA A 267 -16.91 4.12 -8.61
N ILE A 268 -15.76 3.99 -9.28
CA ILE A 268 -14.73 5.02 -9.24
C ILE A 268 -15.02 6.18 -10.22
N LYS A 269 -14.83 7.41 -9.72
CA LYS A 269 -14.85 8.63 -10.55
C LYS A 269 -13.52 8.75 -11.30
N ARG A 270 -13.59 8.49 -12.61
CA ARG A 270 -12.40 8.16 -13.40
C ARG A 270 -11.43 9.33 -13.59
N PHE A 271 -11.88 10.55 -13.91
CA PHE A 271 -10.92 11.59 -14.32
C PHE A 271 -11.18 13.05 -13.85
N TRP A 272 -12.37 13.65 -13.97
CA TRP A 272 -12.51 15.10 -13.68
C TRP A 272 -13.92 15.55 -13.26
N SER A 273 -14.35 15.19 -12.05
CA SER A 273 -15.52 15.80 -11.39
C SER A 273 -15.21 16.08 -9.94
#